data_AF-A0A7S3WZ12-F1
#
_entry.id   AF-A0A7S3WZ12-F1
#
_cell.length_a   1.000
_cell.length_b   1.000
_cell.length_c   1.000
_cell.angle_alpha   90.00
_cell.angle_beta   90.00
_cell.angle_gamma   90.00
#
_symmetry.space_group_name_H-M   'P 1'
#
loop_
_entity.id
_entity.type
_entity.pdbx_description
1 polymer ?
#
loop_
_entity_poly.entity_id
_entity_poly.type
_entity_poly.pdbx_seq_one_letter_code
_entity_poly.pdbx_strand_id
1 'polypeptide(L)'
;VLLHGQGSKESWQKSQMNIHTFGTVEDFWRLFNNIKSPSRLGIIDFSVFKKDIAPAWEDETCRRGGRWVAKVDKTVRPQDFDELWLNVVLTIIGESLGEAGSCICGAVVSSRTKNSKMALWISEREEEKALV
;
A
#
# COMPACT_ATOMS: atom_id res chain seq x y z
N VAL A 1 4.17 4.70 -6.57
CA VAL A 1 5.05 4.16 -5.49
C VAL A 1 5.58 5.32 -4.68
N LEU A 2 5.52 5.23 -3.35
CA LEU A 2 6.03 6.25 -2.43
C LEU A 2 7.18 5.64 -1.63
N LEU A 3 8.34 6.31 -1.55
CA LEU A 3 9.50 5.87 -0.74
C LEU A 3 9.67 6.82 0.45
N HIS A 4 10.05 6.26 1.60
CA HIS A 4 10.39 6.99 2.81
C HIS A 4 11.80 6.63 3.32
N GLY A 5 12.59 7.64 3.70
CA GLY A 5 13.76 7.50 4.58
C GLY A 5 13.51 8.24 5.90
N GLN A 6 14.06 7.73 7.01
CA GLN A 6 13.76 8.13 8.40
C GLN A 6 13.46 9.63 8.64
N GLY A 7 12.35 9.92 9.35
CA GLY A 7 12.00 11.23 9.90
C GLY A 7 10.94 11.13 11.03
N SER A 8 10.84 12.15 11.90
CA SER A 8 9.94 12.17 13.07
C SER A 8 8.45 12.09 12.69
N LYS A 9 7.59 11.71 13.66
CA LYS A 9 6.13 11.53 13.46
C LYS A 9 5.41 12.72 12.80
N GLU A 10 5.90 13.94 12.99
CA GLU A 10 5.35 15.16 12.38
C GLU A 10 5.67 15.31 10.87
N SER A 11 6.55 14.50 10.30
CA SER A 11 6.94 14.60 8.88
C SER A 11 6.55 13.39 8.01
N TRP A 12 5.77 12.42 8.52
CA TRP A 12 5.42 11.22 7.73
C TRP A 12 4.67 11.60 6.43
N GLN A 13 3.68 12.48 6.51
CA GLN A 13 2.93 12.97 5.33
C GLN A 13 3.80 13.76 4.37
N LYS A 14 4.62 14.69 4.90
CA LYS A 14 5.53 15.53 4.11
C LYS A 14 6.70 14.75 3.50
N SER A 15 6.94 13.51 3.94
CA SER A 15 8.00 12.64 3.43
C SER A 15 7.49 11.55 2.48
N GLN A 16 6.19 11.49 2.19
CA GLN A 16 5.67 10.66 1.10
C GLN A 16 5.90 11.36 -0.24
N MET A 17 6.77 10.80 -1.08
CA MET A 17 7.09 11.34 -2.40
C MET A 17 6.56 10.42 -3.50
N ASN A 18 5.74 10.95 -4.42
CA ASN A 18 5.32 10.21 -5.61
C ASN A 18 6.49 9.99 -6.56
N ILE A 19 6.90 8.73 -6.70
CA ILE A 19 7.98 8.32 -7.60
C ILE A 19 7.45 7.92 -8.96
N HIS A 20 6.25 7.34 -9.01
CA HIS A 20 5.68 6.84 -10.25
C HIS A 20 4.19 6.53 -10.14
N THR A 21 3.51 6.80 -11.26
CA THR A 21 2.12 6.40 -11.54
C THR A 21 2.14 5.52 -12.79
N PHE A 22 1.47 4.37 -12.73
CA PHE A 22 1.35 3.43 -13.85
C PHE A 22 -0.13 3.14 -14.12
N GLY A 23 -0.45 2.77 -15.37
CA GLY A 23 -1.80 2.40 -15.79
C GLY A 23 -1.86 1.15 -16.66
N THR A 24 -0.72 0.49 -16.90
CA THR A 24 -0.61 -0.73 -17.70
C THR A 24 0.18 -1.79 -16.93
N VAL A 25 0.02 -3.05 -17.32
CA VAL A 25 0.76 -4.18 -16.73
C VAL A 25 2.26 -4.06 -17.04
N GLU A 26 2.59 -3.60 -18.24
CA GLU A 26 3.96 -3.38 -18.69
C GLU A 26 4.66 -2.30 -17.87
N ASP A 27 3.98 -1.18 -17.61
CA ASP A 27 4.55 -0.10 -16.80
C ASP A 27 4.70 -0.51 -15.33
N PHE A 28 3.75 -1.29 -14.80
CA PHE A 28 3.90 -1.89 -13.48
C PHE A 28 5.17 -2.73 -13.39
N TRP A 29 5.37 -3.69 -14.30
CA TRP A 29 6.54 -4.56 -14.27
C TRP A 29 7.85 -3.82 -14.56
N ARG A 30 7.83 -2.82 -15.45
CA ARG A 30 8.97 -1.92 -15.66
C ARG A 30 9.37 -1.24 -14.36
N LEU A 31 8.43 -0.69 -13.61
CA LEU A 31 8.72 -0.05 -12.33
C LEU A 31 9.20 -1.09 -11.31
N PHE A 32 8.44 -2.16 -11.10
CA PHE A 32 8.69 -3.13 -10.04
C PHE A 32 10.04 -3.84 -10.19
N ASN A 33 10.44 -4.15 -11.43
CA ASN A 33 11.73 -4.80 -11.71
C ASN A 33 12.94 -3.87 -11.56
N ASN A 34 12.74 -2.55 -11.57
CA ASN A 34 13.82 -1.55 -11.51
C ASN A 34 13.94 -0.85 -10.14
N ILE A 35 13.07 -1.18 -9.18
CA ILE A 35 13.18 -0.71 -7.80
C ILE A 35 13.75 -1.81 -6.89
N LYS A 36 14.45 -1.41 -5.82
CA LYS A 36 14.86 -2.36 -4.79
C LYS A 36 13.63 -2.80 -3.98
N SER A 37 13.60 -4.07 -3.60
CA SER A 37 12.51 -4.61 -2.79
C SER A 37 12.51 -4.04 -1.37
N PRO A 38 11.35 -4.05 -0.66
CA PRO A 38 11.24 -3.55 0.70
C PRO A 38 12.27 -4.12 1.67
N SER A 39 12.54 -5.43 1.60
CA SER A 39 13.52 -6.07 2.49
C SER A 39 14.96 -5.56 2.29
N ARG A 40 15.30 -5.08 1.09
CA ARG A 40 16.65 -4.63 0.72
C ARG A 40 16.92 -3.15 0.99
N LEU A 41 15.88 -2.36 1.24
CA LEU A 41 16.00 -0.93 1.52
C LEU A 41 16.02 -0.59 3.03
N GLY A 42 15.95 -1.61 3.90
CA GLY A 42 16.03 -1.41 5.35
C GLY A 42 14.73 -0.86 5.94
N ILE A 43 14.79 0.29 6.63
CA ILE A 43 13.65 0.91 7.30
C ILE A 43 12.95 1.87 6.32
N ILE A 44 11.86 1.41 5.71
CA ILE A 44 11.15 2.15 4.67
C ILE A 44 9.66 1.82 4.66
N ASP A 45 8.85 2.75 4.15
CA ASP A 45 7.47 2.53 3.74
C ASP A 45 7.38 2.56 2.21
N PHE A 46 6.69 1.57 1.64
CA PHE A 46 6.24 1.58 0.26
C PHE A 46 4.73 1.66 0.21
N SER A 47 4.21 2.55 -0.63
CA SER A 47 2.77 2.73 -0.80
C SER A 47 2.39 2.60 -2.28
N VAL A 48 1.32 1.85 -2.56
CA VAL A 48 0.66 1.75 -3.87
C VAL A 48 -0.81 2.08 -3.67
N PHE A 49 -1.27 3.17 -4.26
CA PHE A 49 -2.64 3.67 -4.13
C PHE A 49 -3.23 3.93 -5.50
N LYS A 50 -4.57 3.86 -5.58
CA LYS A 50 -5.31 4.33 -6.76
C LYS A 50 -4.93 5.79 -7.04
N LYS A 51 -4.98 6.16 -8.31
CA LYS A 51 -4.62 7.51 -8.77
C LYS A 51 -5.43 8.55 -7.99
N ASP A 52 -4.77 9.66 -7.64
CA ASP A 52 -5.36 10.81 -6.96
C ASP A 52 -5.84 10.54 -5.52
N ILE A 53 -5.57 9.35 -4.96
CA ILE A 53 -5.76 9.04 -3.54
C ILE A 53 -4.41 9.11 -2.82
N ALA A 54 -4.29 10.00 -1.84
CA ALA A 54 -3.12 10.07 -0.99
C ALA A 54 -3.16 8.96 0.08
N PRO A 55 -2.02 8.37 0.47
CA PRO A 55 -1.94 7.37 1.54
C PRO A 55 -2.10 7.98 2.95
N ALA A 56 -2.96 8.98 3.10
CA ALA A 56 -3.06 9.81 4.28
C ALA A 56 -4.50 9.79 4.81
N TRP A 57 -4.68 9.99 6.12
CA TRP A 57 -6.02 10.03 6.70
C TRP A 57 -6.74 11.34 6.35
N GLU A 58 -6.01 12.37 5.91
CA GLU A 58 -6.55 13.62 5.37
C GLU A 58 -7.19 13.47 3.99
N ASP A 59 -6.85 12.39 3.26
CA ASP A 59 -7.46 12.10 1.98
C ASP A 59 -8.97 11.87 2.16
N GLU A 60 -9.79 12.57 1.38
CA GLU A 60 -11.24 12.56 1.58
C GLU A 60 -11.85 11.16 1.42
N THR A 61 -11.28 10.34 0.54
CA THR A 61 -11.70 8.97 0.25
C THR A 61 -11.33 8.04 1.40
N CYS A 62 -10.15 8.23 1.99
CA CYS A 62 -9.65 7.37 3.07
C CYS A 62 -10.12 7.79 4.47
N ARG A 63 -10.46 9.07 4.70
CA ARG A 63 -10.68 9.61 6.07
C ARG A 63 -11.80 8.91 6.85
N ARG A 64 -12.84 8.45 6.14
CA ARG A 64 -14.01 7.76 6.72
C ARG A 64 -13.90 6.25 6.71
N GLY A 65 -12.85 5.72 6.08
CA GLY A 65 -12.61 4.30 5.98
C GLY A 65 -11.71 3.77 7.09
N GLY A 66 -10.82 2.85 6.74
CA GLY A 66 -9.91 2.24 7.68
C GLY A 66 -8.76 1.49 7.01
N ARG A 67 -8.01 0.73 7.80
CA ARG A 67 -6.99 -0.16 7.28
C ARG A 67 -6.95 -1.50 7.99
N TRP A 68 -6.87 -2.56 7.20
CA TRP A 68 -6.53 -3.89 7.69
C TRP A 68 -5.02 -3.99 7.81
N VAL A 69 -4.51 -4.33 8.99
CA VAL A 69 -3.07 -4.37 9.26
C VAL A 69 -2.64 -5.78 9.61
N ALA A 70 -1.84 -6.40 8.75
CA ALA A 70 -1.15 -7.65 9.02
C ALA A 70 0.25 -7.33 9.57
N LYS A 71 0.53 -7.78 10.80
CA LYS A 71 1.89 -7.76 11.34
C LYS A 71 2.67 -8.91 10.71
N VAL A 72 3.89 -8.63 10.28
CA VAL A 72 4.79 -9.66 9.75
C VAL A 72 5.72 -10.09 10.87
N ASP A 73 5.73 -11.38 11.16
CA ASP A 73 6.62 -11.96 12.17
C ASP A 73 8.09 -11.83 11.73
N LYS A 74 9.01 -11.68 12.69
CA LYS A 74 10.44 -11.54 12.40
C LYS A 74 11.07 -12.83 11.85
N THR A 75 10.40 -13.96 12.04
CA THR A 75 10.82 -15.26 11.52
C THR A 75 10.56 -15.41 10.02
N VAL A 76 9.72 -14.56 9.43
CA VAL A 76 9.47 -14.53 7.99
C VAL A 76 10.75 -14.19 7.26
N ARG A 77 11.13 -15.00 6.27
CA ARG A 77 12.36 -14.76 5.50
C ARG A 77 12.18 -13.49 4.65
N PRO A 78 13.26 -12.73 4.38
CA PRO A 78 13.20 -11.53 3.55
C PRO A 78 12.53 -11.74 2.19
N GLN A 79 12.75 -12.89 1.56
CA GLN A 79 12.16 -13.25 0.26
C GLN A 79 10.65 -13.44 0.38
N ASP A 80 10.18 -14.15 1.40
CA ASP A 80 8.75 -14.36 1.64
C ASP A 80 8.04 -13.03 1.96
N PHE A 81 8.72 -12.11 2.66
CA PHE A 81 8.21 -10.76 2.92
C PHE A 81 8.03 -9.95 1.63
N ASP A 82 9.02 -10.00 0.73
CA ASP A 82 8.95 -9.32 -0.56
C ASP A 82 7.88 -9.94 -1.47
N GLU A 83 7.72 -11.26 -1.45
CA GLU A 83 6.69 -11.99 -2.19
C GLU A 83 5.28 -11.68 -1.67
N LEU A 84 5.10 -11.65 -0.34
CA LEU A 84 3.83 -11.21 0.27
C LEU A 84 3.46 -9.79 -0.18
N TRP A 85 4.43 -8.88 -0.24
CA TRP A 85 4.19 -7.52 -0.73
C TRP A 85 3.79 -7.52 -2.20
N LEU A 86 4.50 -8.26 -3.06
CA LEU A 86 4.15 -8.41 -4.46
C LEU A 86 2.73 -8.95 -4.63
N ASN A 87 2.37 -10.00 -3.89
CA ASN A 87 1.04 -10.61 -3.95
C ASN A 87 -0.07 -9.64 -3.54
N VAL A 88 0.16 -8.80 -2.51
CA VAL A 88 -0.79 -7.74 -2.14
C VAL A 88 -0.97 -6.75 -3.29
N VAL A 89 0.12 -6.30 -3.90
CA VAL A 89 0.04 -5.35 -5.02
C VAL A 89 -0.65 -5.96 -6.24
N LEU A 90 -0.31 -7.21 -6.59
CA LEU A 90 -0.94 -7.95 -7.70
C LEU A 90 -2.43 -8.16 -7.47
N THR A 91 -2.84 -8.49 -6.25
CA THR A 91 -4.25 -8.65 -5.88
C THR A 91 -5.03 -7.35 -6.10
N ILE A 92 -4.43 -6.19 -5.81
CA ILE A 92 -5.07 -4.88 -5.98
C ILE A 92 -5.17 -4.50 -7.46
N ILE A 93 -4.06 -4.55 -8.20
CA ILE A 93 -4.04 -4.10 -9.60
C ILE A 93 -4.74 -5.09 -10.54
N GLY A 94 -4.83 -6.36 -10.14
CA GLY A 94 -5.59 -7.40 -10.84
C GLY A 94 -7.06 -7.49 -10.43
N GLU A 95 -7.55 -6.55 -9.62
CA GLU A 95 -8.95 -6.44 -9.19
C GLU A 95 -9.54 -7.74 -8.61
N SER A 96 -8.70 -8.53 -7.91
CA SER A 96 -9.04 -9.91 -7.49
C SER A 96 -9.85 -9.99 -6.19
N LEU A 97 -10.41 -8.86 -5.72
CA LEU A 97 -11.14 -8.75 -4.45
C LEU A 97 -12.67 -8.74 -4.62
N GLY A 98 -13.18 -8.97 -5.83
CA GLY A 98 -14.61 -8.97 -6.12
C GLY A 98 -15.28 -7.64 -5.76
N GLU A 99 -16.48 -7.69 -5.19
CA GLU A 99 -17.25 -6.49 -4.80
C GLU A 99 -16.49 -5.56 -3.84
N ALA A 100 -15.63 -6.13 -2.98
CA ALA A 100 -14.84 -5.36 -2.03
C ALA A 100 -13.74 -4.52 -2.71
N GLY A 101 -13.37 -4.82 -3.96
CA GLY A 101 -12.38 -4.09 -4.75
C GLY A 101 -12.70 -2.61 -4.95
N SER A 102 -14.00 -2.28 -5.01
CA SER A 102 -14.48 -0.89 -5.12
C SER A 102 -14.03 -0.02 -3.96
N CYS A 103 -14.03 -0.59 -2.75
CA CYS A 103 -13.67 0.09 -1.51
C CYS A 103 -12.15 0.17 -1.29
N ILE A 104 -11.32 -0.50 -2.10
CA ILE A 104 -9.86 -0.48 -1.91
C ILE A 104 -9.29 0.86 -2.35
N CYS A 105 -8.58 1.53 -1.45
CA CYS A 105 -7.82 2.75 -1.75
C CYS A 105 -6.39 2.43 -2.19
N GLY A 106 -5.76 1.45 -1.54
CA GLY A 106 -4.36 1.11 -1.77
C GLY A 106 -3.78 0.22 -0.68
N ALA A 107 -2.47 0.02 -0.71
CA ALA A 107 -1.73 -0.71 0.30
C ALA A 107 -0.40 -0.06 0.65
N VAL A 108 0.06 -0.34 1.88
CA VAL A 108 1.34 0.09 2.41
C VAL A 108 2.08 -1.11 2.98
N VAL A 109 3.35 -1.29 2.63
CA VAL A 109 4.28 -2.14 3.39
C VAL A 109 5.26 -1.27 4.16
N SER A 110 5.37 -1.54 5.45
CA SER A 110 6.31 -0.90 6.36
C SER A 110 7.37 -1.92 6.76
N SER A 111 8.57 -1.80 6.20
CA SER A 111 9.73 -2.58 6.64
C SER A 111 10.35 -1.90 7.86
N ARG A 112 10.51 -2.67 8.95
CA ARG A 112 11.08 -2.21 10.23
C ARG A 112 11.92 -3.32 10.84
N THR A 113 12.87 -2.97 11.72
CA THR A 113 13.72 -3.98 12.40
C THR A 113 12.93 -4.91 13.33
N LYS A 114 11.80 -4.46 13.88
CA LYS A 114 11.02 -5.25 14.86
C LYS A 114 9.56 -5.44 14.51
N ASN A 115 8.93 -4.44 13.91
CA ASN A 115 7.47 -4.37 13.76
C ASN A 115 7.10 -4.12 12.30
N SER A 116 7.60 -4.98 11.41
CA SER A 116 7.20 -4.94 10.00
C SER A 116 5.72 -5.27 9.86
N LYS A 117 5.08 -4.62 8.89
CA LYS A 117 3.63 -4.78 8.67
C LYS A 117 3.27 -4.48 7.24
N MET A 118 2.15 -5.06 6.80
CA MET A 118 1.46 -4.70 5.58
C MET A 118 0.08 -4.19 5.95
N ALA A 119 -0.40 -3.17 5.25
CA ALA A 119 -1.69 -2.58 5.49
C ALA A 119 -2.45 -2.40 4.18
N LEU A 120 -3.70 -2.85 4.13
CA LEU A 120 -4.65 -2.57 3.06
C LEU A 120 -5.56 -1.44 3.52
N TRP A 121 -5.61 -0.36 2.76
CA TRP A 121 -6.44 0.80 3.01
C TRP A 121 -7.75 0.69 2.25
N ILE A 122 -8.84 0.93 2.96
CA ILE A 122 -10.19 0.85 2.43
C ILE A 122 -10.95 2.15 2.74
N SER A 123 -11.80 2.58 1.82
CA SER A 123 -12.77 3.64 2.05
C SER A 123 -13.96 3.08 2.83
N GLU A 124 -14.83 4.00 3.28
CA GLU A 124 -16.18 3.63 3.68
C GLU A 124 -16.91 3.01 2.48
N ARG A 125 -17.65 1.91 2.70
CA ARG A 125 -18.54 1.34 1.67
C ARG A 125 -19.79 2.21 1.64
N GLU A 126 -20.10 2.85 0.52
CA GLU A 126 -21.46 3.33 0.31
C GLU A 126 -22.35 2.08 0.28
N GLU A 127 -23.19 1.92 1.30
CA GLU A 127 -24.35 1.04 1.17
C GLU A 127 -25.17 1.62 0.02
N GLU A 128 -25.23 0.87 -1.10
CA GLU A 128 -26.20 1.13 -2.13
C GLU A 128 -27.56 1.14 -1.43
N LYS A 129 -28.20 2.30 -1.34
CA LYS A 129 -29.52 2.42 -0.72
C LYS A 129 -30.41 1.42 -1.44
N ALA A 130 -30.67 0.28 -0.79
CA ALA A 130 -31.68 -0.65 -1.23
C ALA A 130 -32.98 0.15 -1.25
N LEU A 131 -33.41 0.55 -2.44
CA LEU A 131 -34.73 1.12 -2.65
C LEU A 131 -35.70 -0.02 -2.36
N VAL A 132 -36.22 -0.02 -1.13
CA VAL A 132 -37.38 -0.83 -0.71
C VAL A 132 -38.64 -0.03 -0.98
#